data_AF-A0A3E3DX54-F1
#
_entry.id   AF-A0A3E3DX54-F1
#
_cell.length_a   1.000
_cell.length_b   1.000
_cell.length_c   1.000
_cell.angle_alpha   90.00
_cell.angle_beta   90.00
_cell.angle_gamma   90.00
#
_symmetry.space_group_name_H-M   'P 1'
#
loop_
_entity.id
_entity.type
_entity.pdbx_description
1 polymer ?
#
loop_
_entity_poly.entity_id
_entity_poly.type
_entity_poly.pdbx_seq_one_letter_code
_entity_poly.pdbx_strand_id
1 'polypeptide(L)'
;MNKDRKYYKTYEALRNYRYKTGEEKDIITDFLNTLDEIEKEVIDLHFFHLYRLTTISNKMKFTREYTESIRDSVIFRLSKILLEDEEINENE
;
A
#
# COMPACT_ATOMS: atom_id res chain seq x y z
N MET A 1 -19.00 5.88 -2.22
CA MET A 1 -18.11 5.38 -1.14
C MET A 1 -17.01 6.42 -0.85
N ASN A 2 -16.81 6.82 0.41
CA ASN A 2 -15.91 7.93 0.80
C ASN A 2 -14.44 7.58 0.53
N LYS A 3 -13.65 8.48 -0.10
CA LYS A 3 -12.24 8.22 -0.48
C LYS A 3 -11.41 7.80 0.74
N ASP A 4 -11.61 8.45 1.88
CA ASP A 4 -10.86 8.16 3.11
C ASP A 4 -11.08 6.72 3.61
N ARG A 5 -12.27 6.17 3.41
CA ARG A 5 -12.58 4.78 3.78
C ARG A 5 -11.87 3.77 2.87
N LYS A 6 -11.71 4.10 1.59
CA LYS A 6 -10.99 3.27 0.59
C LYS A 6 -9.50 3.18 0.94
N TYR A 7 -8.86 4.34 1.16
CA TYR A 7 -7.46 4.39 1.58
C TYR A 7 -7.21 3.65 2.90
N TYR A 8 -8.13 3.78 3.86
CA TYR A 8 -8.03 3.07 5.13
C TYR A 8 -8.07 1.55 4.96
N LYS A 9 -9.00 1.01 4.14
CA LYS A 9 -9.05 -0.44 3.84
C LYS A 9 -7.74 -0.94 3.23
N THR A 10 -7.19 -0.23 2.24
CA THR A 10 -5.92 -0.60 1.60
C THR A 10 -4.75 -0.54 2.57
N TYR A 11 -4.72 0.46 3.44
CA TYR A 11 -3.71 0.57 4.48
C TYR A 11 -3.74 -0.64 5.43
N GLU A 12 -4.93 -1.01 5.91
CA GLU A 12 -5.13 -2.20 6.74
C GLU A 12 -4.78 -3.50 5.99
N ALA A 13 -5.07 -3.57 4.69
CA ALA A 13 -4.73 -4.73 3.87
C ALA A 13 -3.21 -4.94 3.78
N LEU A 14 -2.44 -3.88 3.52
CA LEU A 14 -0.97 -3.92 3.52
C LEU A 14 -0.41 -4.23 4.92
N ARG A 15 -0.95 -3.59 5.96
CA ARG A 15 -0.49 -3.80 7.34
C ARG A 15 -0.70 -5.24 7.82
N ASN A 16 -1.80 -5.86 7.39
CA ASN A 16 -2.15 -7.24 7.75
C ASN A 16 -1.73 -8.26 6.68
N TYR A 17 -0.98 -7.85 5.65
CA TYR A 17 -0.59 -8.68 4.50
C TYR A 17 -0.03 -10.06 4.91
N ARG A 18 0.81 -10.11 5.95
CA ARG A 18 1.40 -11.38 6.45
C ARG A 18 0.37 -12.41 6.90
N TYR A 19 -0.81 -11.96 7.32
CA TYR A 19 -1.91 -12.80 7.80
C TYR A 19 -2.99 -13.01 6.74
N LYS A 20 -2.90 -12.36 5.58
CA LYS A 20 -3.83 -12.59 4.47
C LYS A 20 -3.52 -13.89 3.73
N THR A 21 -4.58 -14.49 3.19
CA THR A 21 -4.59 -15.75 2.44
C THR A 21 -5.59 -15.65 1.28
N GLY A 22 -5.42 -16.49 0.27
CA GLY A 22 -6.32 -16.50 -0.89
C GLY A 22 -6.06 -15.33 -1.84
N GLU A 23 -7.02 -15.07 -2.71
CA GLU A 23 -6.92 -14.16 -3.86
C GLU A 23 -6.41 -12.76 -3.50
N GLU A 24 -6.90 -12.17 -2.39
CA GLU A 24 -6.45 -10.84 -1.97
C GLU A 24 -4.94 -10.81 -1.63
N LYS A 25 -4.39 -11.91 -1.08
CA LYS A 25 -2.95 -12.01 -0.82
C LYS A 25 -2.17 -12.07 -2.12
N ASP A 26 -2.66 -12.81 -3.10
CA ASP A 26 -2.01 -12.98 -4.39
C ASP A 26 -2.00 -11.66 -5.17
N ILE A 27 -3.13 -10.94 -5.22
CA ILE A 27 -3.24 -9.60 -5.81
C ILE A 27 -2.25 -8.62 -5.16
N ILE A 28 -2.18 -8.59 -3.83
CA ILE A 28 -1.23 -7.70 -3.13
C ILE A 28 0.21 -8.11 -3.44
N THR A 29 0.51 -9.41 -3.49
CA THR A 29 1.85 -9.93 -3.79
C THR A 29 2.29 -9.52 -5.19
N ASP A 30 1.42 -9.72 -6.19
CA ASP A 30 1.68 -9.35 -7.58
C ASP A 30 1.86 -7.84 -7.71
N PHE A 31 1.02 -7.05 -7.04
CA PHE A 31 1.19 -5.61 -7.01
C PHE A 31 2.54 -5.19 -6.39
N LEU A 32 2.94 -5.76 -5.25
CA LEU A 32 4.23 -5.46 -4.62
C LEU A 32 5.42 -5.83 -5.52
N ASN A 33 5.27 -6.83 -6.39
CA ASN A 33 6.29 -7.19 -7.39
C ASN A 33 6.38 -6.21 -8.56
N THR A 34 5.39 -5.32 -8.74
CA THR A 34 5.40 -4.27 -9.78
C THR A 34 6.06 -2.98 -9.32
N LEU A 35 6.34 -2.83 -8.02
CA LEU A 35 6.97 -1.64 -7.47
C LEU A 35 8.42 -1.53 -7.91
N ASP A 36 8.86 -0.30 -8.19
CA ASP A 36 10.29 -0.04 -8.35
C ASP A 36 11.04 -0.17 -7.01
N GLU A 37 12.38 -0.12 -7.06
CA GLU A 37 13.24 -0.32 -5.88
C GLU A 37 12.96 0.70 -4.76
N ILE A 38 12.68 1.95 -5.11
CA ILE A 38 12.44 3.04 -4.14
C ILE A 38 11.06 2.87 -3.50
N GLU A 39 10.04 2.65 -4.32
CA GLU A 39 8.67 2.39 -3.87
C GLU A 39 8.63 1.18 -2.93
N LYS A 40 9.29 0.09 -3.33
CA LYS A 40 9.38 -1.14 -2.56
C LYS A 40 10.06 -0.91 -1.21
N GLU A 41 11.19 -0.20 -1.17
CA GLU A 41 11.89 0.04 0.09
C GLU A 41 11.08 0.93 1.05
N VAL A 42 10.40 1.97 0.55
CA VAL A 42 9.53 2.81 1.38
C VAL A 42 8.39 1.99 1.98
N ILE A 43 7.74 1.15 1.17
CA ILE A 43 6.62 0.31 1.61
C ILE A 43 7.08 -0.77 2.59
N ASP A 44 8.18 -1.47 2.30
CA ASP A 44 8.72 -2.50 3.17
C ASP A 44 9.10 -1.94 4.54
N LEU A 45 9.79 -0.80 4.57
CA LEU A 45 10.18 -0.16 5.84
C LEU A 45 8.95 0.34 6.60
N HIS A 46 7.96 0.91 5.92
CA HIS A 46 6.78 1.47 6.59
C HIS A 46 5.82 0.40 7.09
N PHE A 47 5.46 -0.57 6.25
CA PHE A 47 4.39 -1.53 6.55
C PHE A 47 4.88 -2.85 7.14
N PHE A 48 6.10 -3.30 6.80
CA PHE A 48 6.60 -4.59 7.28
C PHE A 48 7.63 -4.47 8.40
N HIS A 49 8.36 -3.35 8.45
CA HIS A 49 9.27 -3.02 9.55
C HIS A 49 8.70 -1.99 10.53
N LEU A 50 7.51 -1.44 10.24
CA LEU A 50 6.78 -0.50 11.10
C LEU A 50 7.55 0.79 11.42
N TYR A 51 8.43 1.22 10.52
CA TYR A 51 9.16 2.47 10.69
C TYR A 51 8.26 3.67 10.42
N ARG A 52 8.45 4.73 11.21
CA ARG A 52 7.82 6.02 10.96
C ARG A 52 8.40 6.64 9.69
N LEU A 53 7.58 7.38 8.95
CA LEU A 53 8.06 8.02 7.72
C LEU A 53 9.21 9.00 7.94
N THR A 54 9.28 9.66 9.10
CA THR A 54 10.44 10.50 9.46
C THR A 54 11.74 9.70 9.59
N THR A 55 11.67 8.46 10.07
CA THR A 55 12.82 7.56 10.15
C THR A 55 13.24 7.09 8.75
N ILE A 56 12.25 6.76 7.91
CA ILE A 56 12.48 6.32 6.53
C ILE A 56 13.09 7.45 5.70
N SER A 57 12.52 8.66 5.77
CA SER A 57 13.01 9.83 5.05
C SER A 57 14.47 10.14 5.42
N ASN A 58 14.82 10.04 6.71
CA ASN A 58 16.20 10.21 7.17
C ASN A 58 17.12 9.10 6.65
N LYS A 59 16.68 7.83 6.68
CA LYS A 59 17.48 6.68 6.22
C LYS A 59 17.75 6.74 4.71
N MET A 60 16.76 7.13 3.93
CA MET A 60 16.84 7.25 2.47
C MET A 60 17.38 8.61 1.99
N LYS A 61 17.67 9.54 2.92
CA LYS A 61 18.12 10.92 2.63
C LYS A 61 17.13 11.70 1.75
N PHE A 62 15.84 11.48 1.97
CA PHE A 62 14.74 12.17 1.30
C PHE A 62 14.07 13.18 2.24
N THR A 63 13.31 14.11 1.68
CA THR A 63 12.39 14.90 2.49
C THR A 63 11.25 14.01 2.99
N ARG A 64 10.64 14.45 4.10
CA ARG A 64 9.47 13.77 4.64
C ARG A 64 8.30 13.82 3.64
N GLU A 65 8.06 14.96 3.00
CA GLU A 65 6.97 15.10 2.02
C GLU A 65 7.18 14.16 0.82
N TYR A 66 8.42 14.02 0.33
CA TYR A 66 8.69 13.11 -0.78
C TYR A 66 8.43 11.65 -0.39
N THR A 67 8.86 11.24 0.81
CA THR A 67 8.58 9.90 1.35
C THR A 67 7.09 9.64 1.53
N GLU A 68 6.34 10.63 2.02
CA GLU A 68 4.87 10.59 2.12
C GLU A 68 4.23 10.42 0.74
N SER A 69 4.70 11.16 -0.27
CA SER A 69 4.16 11.09 -1.63
C SER A 69 4.36 9.74 -2.29
N ILE A 70 5.52 9.10 -2.09
CA ILE A 70 5.79 7.73 -2.58
C ILE A 70 4.81 6.74 -1.94
N ARG A 71 4.72 6.74 -0.60
CA ARG A 71 3.79 5.87 0.13
C ARG A 71 2.36 6.07 -0.36
N ASP A 72 1.90 7.31 -0.47
CA ASP A 72 0.51 7.63 -0.84
C ASP A 72 0.19 7.27 -2.29
N SER A 73 1.14 7.45 -3.20
CA SER A 73 1.04 7.00 -4.59
C SER A 73 0.84 5.49 -4.68
N VAL A 74 1.64 4.72 -3.94
CA VAL A 74 1.55 3.25 -3.94
C VAL A 74 0.24 2.79 -3.31
N ILE A 75 -0.18 3.34 -2.17
CA ILE A 75 -1.47 3.00 -1.55
C ILE A 75 -2.62 3.35 -2.51
N PHE A 76 -2.56 4.49 -3.19
CA PHE A 76 -3.58 4.88 -4.15
C PHE A 76 -3.69 3.88 -5.30
N ARG A 77 -2.58 3.49 -5.91
CA ARG A 77 -2.55 2.47 -6.99
C ARG A 77 -3.12 1.13 -6.52
N LEU A 78 -2.68 0.64 -5.37
CA LEU A 78 -3.23 -0.61 -4.81
C LEU A 78 -4.72 -0.50 -4.50
N SER A 79 -5.16 0.66 -4.00
CA SER A 79 -6.59 0.88 -3.72
C SER A 79 -7.44 0.82 -4.98
N LYS A 80 -6.89 1.11 -6.17
CA LYS A 80 -7.62 0.96 -7.43
C LYS A 80 -7.81 -0.51 -7.78
N ILE A 81 -6.74 -1.29 -7.67
CA ILE A 81 -6.76 -2.73 -7.97
C ILE A 81 -7.72 -3.47 -7.03
N LEU A 82 -7.59 -3.28 -5.72
CA LEU A 82 -8.43 -3.97 -4.73
C LEU A 82 -9.92 -3.58 -4.77
N LEU A 83 -10.28 -2.50 -5.48
CA LEU A 83 -11.64 -1.98 -5.51
C LEU A 83 -12.33 -2.13 -6.87
N GLU A 84 -11.58 -2.41 -7.93
CA GLU A 84 -12.19 -2.87 -9.20
C GLU A 84 -12.90 -4.21 -9.00
N ASP A 85 -12.43 -5.06 -8.08
CA ASP A 85 -13.10 -6.32 -7.71
C ASP A 85 -14.34 -6.14 -6.79
N GLU A 86 -14.41 -5.06 -5.99
CA GLU A 86 -15.57 -4.79 -5.12
C GLU A 86 -16.79 -4.26 -5.93
N GLU A 87 -16.59 -3.46 -7.00
CA GLU A 87 -17.70 -2.89 -7.79
C GLU A 87 -18.39 -3.91 -8.72
N ILE A 88 -17.73 -5.03 -9.04
CA ILE A 88 -18.33 -6.13 -9.83
C ILE A 88 -19.29 -6.97 -8.96
N ASN A 89 -18.97 -7.16 -7.67
CA ASN A 89 -19.75 -8.01 -6.76
C ASN A 89 -20.98 -7.32 -6.13
N GLU A 90 -21.14 -6.00 -6.21
CA GLU A 90 -22.34 -5.29 -5.69
C GLU A 90 -23.50 -5.22 -6.72
N ASN A 91 -23.31 -5.72 -7.94
CA ASN A 91 -24.31 -5.69 -9.02
C ASN A 91 -24.89 -7.06 -9.42
N GLU A 92 -24.59 -8.13 -8.68
CA GLU A 92 -25.26 -9.44 -8.76
C GLU A 92 -26.26 -9.63 -7.60
#